data_AF-A0A7S2GWL9-F1
#
_entry.id   AF-A0A7S2GWL9-F1
#
_cell.length_a   1.000
_cell.length_b   1.000
_cell.length_c   1.000
_cell.angle_alpha   90.00
_cell.angle_beta   90.00
_cell.angle_gamma   90.00
#
_symmetry.space_group_name_H-M   'P 1'
#
loop_
_entity.id
_entity.type
_entity.pdbx_description
1 polymer ?
#
loop_
_entity_poly.entity_id
_entity_poly.type
_entity_poly.pdbx_seq_one_letter_code
_entity_poly.pdbx_strand_id
1 'polypeptide(L)'
;TEYEGQKDFFGGEPPLSEGIGYLVVLGFGALFSIFTTLIVMADKLFAGNASITSEHFNTAGRMVKTGLTASVIVSQWTWAATLLQSSNVAWQYGVSGPFWYASGATIQVLLFGVLAISL
;
A
#
# COMPACT_ATOMS: atom_id res chain seq x y z
N THR A 1 18.97 -16.28 -34.20
CA THR A 1 19.43 -14.95 -33.74
C THR A 1 19.68 -15.07 -32.27
N GLU A 2 20.96 -15.12 -31.93
CA GLU A 2 21.50 -15.43 -30.61
C GLU A 2 21.21 -14.24 -29.67
N TYR A 3 20.48 -14.49 -28.58
CA TYR A 3 20.25 -13.49 -27.55
C TYR A 3 21.54 -13.36 -26.74
N GLU A 4 22.28 -12.27 -26.94
CA GLU A 4 23.42 -11.92 -26.12
C GLU A 4 22.99 -11.90 -24.65
N GLY A 5 23.62 -12.74 -23.84
CA GLY A 5 23.31 -12.94 -22.43
C GLY A 5 23.63 -11.72 -21.58
N GLN A 6 22.85 -10.65 -21.72
CA GLN A 6 22.77 -9.57 -20.75
C GLN A 6 22.24 -10.15 -19.44
N LYS A 7 23.11 -10.20 -18.43
CA LYS A 7 22.80 -10.76 -17.11
C LYS A 7 21.97 -9.81 -16.25
N ASP A 8 21.91 -8.53 -16.64
CA ASP A 8 21.20 -7.47 -15.92
C ASP A 8 20.51 -6.52 -16.89
N PHE A 9 19.22 -6.26 -16.64
CA PHE A 9 18.38 -5.36 -17.44
C PHE A 9 18.86 -3.90 -17.41
N PHE A 10 19.60 -3.50 -16.37
CA PHE A 10 20.15 -2.14 -16.19
C PHE A 10 21.68 -2.10 -16.16
N GLY A 11 22.38 -3.16 -16.60
CA GLY A 11 23.84 -3.15 -16.71
C GLY A 11 24.61 -2.97 -15.40
N GLY A 12 23.97 -3.19 -14.25
CA GLY A 12 24.60 -3.04 -12.93
C GLY A 12 24.55 -1.61 -12.35
N GLU A 13 24.03 -0.64 -13.09
CA GLU A 13 23.82 0.72 -12.60
C GLU A 13 22.34 0.93 -12.23
N PRO A 14 22.04 1.56 -11.07
CA PRO A 14 20.66 1.82 -10.71
C PRO A 14 20.04 2.76 -11.75
N PRO A 15 18.83 2.46 -12.27
CA PRO A 15 18.18 3.28 -13.30
C PRO A 15 17.82 4.70 -12.82
N LEU A 16 17.94 4.94 -11.52
CA LEU A 16 17.68 6.21 -10.87
C LEU A 16 18.85 6.56 -9.95
N SER A 17 19.27 7.82 -9.96
CA SER A 17 20.33 8.30 -9.06
C SER A 17 19.99 8.00 -7.60
N GLU A 18 20.97 7.50 -6.85
CA GLU A 18 20.83 7.21 -5.42
C GLU A 18 20.31 8.43 -4.64
N GLY A 19 20.71 9.64 -5.03
CA GLY A 19 20.23 10.89 -4.44
C GLY A 19 18.72 11.08 -4.56
N ILE A 20 18.10 10.64 -5.67
CA ILE A 20 16.65 10.66 -5.84
C ILE A 20 16.02 9.61 -4.92
N GLY A 21 16.63 8.44 -4.78
CA GLY A 21 16.20 7.41 -3.82
C GLY A 21 16.14 7.95 -2.38
N TYR A 22 17.21 8.62 -1.93
CA TYR A 22 17.24 9.25 -0.60
C TYR A 22 16.21 10.36 -0.45
N LEU A 23 16.02 11.20 -1.47
CA LEU A 23 15.01 12.24 -1.47
C LEU A 23 13.61 11.64 -1.34
N VAL A 24 13.30 10.58 -2.09
CA VAL A 24 12.00 9.92 -2.02
C VAL A 24 11.78 9.30 -0.65
N VAL A 25 12.73 8.51 -0.14
CA VAL A 25 12.55 7.81 1.14
C VAL A 25 12.50 8.80 2.32
N LEU A 26 13.47 9.70 2.42
CA LEU A 26 13.59 10.61 3.57
C LEU A 26 12.69 11.84 3.43
N GLY A 27 12.63 12.42 2.23
CA GLY A 27 11.84 13.63 1.96
C GLY A 27 10.34 13.38 2.06
N PHE A 28 9.81 12.36 1.36
CA PHE A 28 8.38 12.03 1.51
C PHE A 28 8.08 11.50 2.91
N GLY A 29 8.95 10.67 3.49
CA GLY A 29 8.78 10.17 4.85
C GLY A 29 8.65 11.31 5.87
N ALA A 30 9.56 12.29 5.83
CA ALA A 30 9.51 13.47 6.68
C ALA A 30 8.26 14.33 6.40
N LEU A 31 7.91 14.54 5.12
CA LEU A 31 6.72 15.31 4.74
C LEU A 31 5.44 14.69 5.33
N PHE A 32 5.23 13.39 5.14
CA PHE A 32 4.06 12.70 5.68
C PHE A 32 4.07 12.68 7.21
N SER A 33 5.23 12.55 7.83
CA SER A 33 5.35 12.60 9.30
C SER A 33 4.96 13.97 9.86
N ILE A 34 5.48 15.06 9.27
CA ILE A 34 5.12 16.43 9.68
C ILE A 34 3.64 16.68 9.42
N PHE A 35 3.14 16.34 8.23
CA PHE A 35 1.75 16.52 7.85
C PHE A 35 0.77 15.81 8.79
N THR A 36 1.01 14.52 9.06
CA THR A 36 0.17 13.74 9.99
C THR A 36 0.25 14.29 11.42
N THR A 37 1.43 14.72 11.88
CA THR A 37 1.60 15.37 13.18
C THR A 37 0.78 16.65 13.27
N LEU A 38 0.79 17.50 12.24
CA LEU A 38 -0.01 18.72 12.20
C LEU A 38 -1.51 18.43 12.27
N ILE A 39 -1.99 17.39 11.57
CA ILE A 39 -3.38 16.95 11.65
C ILE A 39 -3.73 16.51 13.08
N VAL A 40 -2.88 15.69 13.72
CA VAL A 40 -3.11 15.23 15.09
C VAL A 40 -3.10 16.40 16.09
N MET A 41 -2.22 17.38 15.89
CA MET A 41 -2.20 18.60 16.70
C MET A 41 -3.48 19.44 16.51
N ALA A 42 -3.94 19.60 15.27
CA ALA A 42 -5.19 20.29 14.97
C ALA A 42 -6.38 19.57 15.61
N ASP A 43 -6.46 18.25 15.48
CA ASP A 43 -7.52 17.43 16.08
C ASP A 43 -7.53 17.61 17.61
N LYS A 44 -6.37 17.57 18.27
CA LYS A 44 -6.25 17.83 19.71
C LYS A 44 -6.74 19.23 20.12
N LEU A 45 -6.48 20.25 19.29
CA LEU A 45 -6.91 21.63 19.53
C LEU A 45 -8.44 21.78 19.40
N PHE A 46 -9.05 21.17 18.37
CA PHE A 46 -10.49 21.26 18.13
C PHE A 46 -11.32 20.33 19.02
N ALA A 47 -10.78 19.17 19.40
CA ALA A 47 -11.43 18.21 20.29
C ALA A 47 -11.34 18.58 21.79
N GLY A 48 -10.92 19.81 22.12
CA GLY A 48 -10.93 20.33 23.49
C GLY A 48 -9.91 19.69 24.44
N ASN A 49 -8.71 19.35 23.94
CA ASN A 49 -7.66 18.67 24.71
C ASN A 49 -8.05 17.27 25.24
N ALA A 50 -9.01 16.59 24.60
CA ALA A 50 -9.28 15.18 24.88
C ALA A 50 -7.99 14.34 24.71
N SER A 51 -7.76 13.41 25.64
CA SER A 51 -6.60 12.52 25.58
C SER A 51 -6.76 11.54 24.40
N ILE A 52 -6.08 11.81 23.28
CA ILE A 52 -6.00 10.86 22.17
C ILE A 52 -5.15 9.68 22.64
N THR A 53 -5.83 8.57 22.96
CA THR A 53 -5.19 7.30 23.33
C THR A 53 -4.68 6.59 22.06
N SER A 54 -3.68 5.73 22.21
CA SER A 54 -3.20 4.87 21.11
C SER A 54 -4.28 3.92 20.59
N GLU A 55 -5.21 3.47 21.44
CA GLU A 55 -6.39 2.71 21.01
C GLU A 55 -7.31 3.58 20.14
N HIS A 56 -7.53 4.83 20.53
CA HIS A 56 -8.38 5.74 19.78
C HIS A 56 -7.78 6.05 18.40
N PHE A 57 -6.46 6.22 18.29
CA PHE A 57 -5.79 6.42 17.01
C PHE A 57 -5.88 5.18 16.09
N ASN A 58 -5.68 3.97 16.63
CA ASN A 58 -5.74 2.74 15.83
C ASN A 58 -7.15 2.32 15.44
N THR A 59 -8.16 2.65 16.26
CA THR A 59 -9.56 2.23 16.02
C THR A 59 -10.46 3.34 15.53
N ALA A 60 -9.97 4.60 15.49
CA ALA A 60 -10.75 5.82 15.31
C ALA A 60 -12.04 5.82 16.17
N GLY A 61 -11.89 5.43 17.45
CA GLY A 61 -13.00 5.30 18.39
C GLY A 61 -14.03 4.23 18.01
N ARG A 62 -13.66 3.24 17.17
CA ARG A 62 -14.53 2.19 16.61
C ARG A 62 -15.66 2.74 15.72
N MET A 63 -15.50 3.97 15.21
CA MET A 63 -16.50 4.67 14.39
C MET A 63 -16.20 4.61 12.88
N VAL A 64 -15.29 3.75 12.44
CA VAL A 64 -14.94 3.58 11.02
C VAL A 64 -16.05 2.82 10.30
N LYS A 65 -16.66 3.45 9.30
CA LYS A 65 -17.67 2.80 8.45
C LYS A 65 -17.03 1.74 7.55
N THR A 66 -17.81 0.72 7.21
CA THR A 66 -17.39 -0.42 6.36
C THR A 66 -16.79 0.01 5.03
N GLY A 67 -17.32 1.07 4.38
CA GLY A 67 -16.78 1.60 3.13
C GLY A 67 -15.35 2.14 3.26
N LEU A 68 -15.03 2.83 4.36
CA LEU A 68 -13.68 3.34 4.62
C LEU A 68 -12.71 2.20 4.91
N THR A 69 -13.15 1.21 5.71
CA THR A 69 -12.37 -0.01 5.96
C THR A 69 -12.08 -0.77 4.67
N ALA A 70 -13.06 -0.95 3.79
CA ALA A 70 -12.87 -1.62 2.50
C ALA A 70 -11.85 -0.87 1.61
N SER A 71 -11.93 0.47 1.56
CA SER A 71 -10.98 1.29 0.79
C SER A 71 -9.54 1.14 1.29
N VAL A 72 -9.34 1.07 2.62
CA VAL A 72 -8.00 0.89 3.21
C VAL A 72 -7.42 -0.48 2.81
N ILE A 73 -8.23 -1.54 2.91
CA ILE A 73 -7.80 -2.90 2.54
C ILE A 73 -7.37 -2.95 1.07
N VAL A 74 -8.17 -2.38 0.15
CA VAL A 74 -7.84 -2.34 -1.29
C VAL A 74 -6.56 -1.54 -1.53
N SER A 75 -6.39 -0.40 -0.84
CA SER A 75 -5.17 0.41 -0.96
C SER A 75 -3.93 -0.33 -0.51
N GLN A 76 -3.98 -1.04 0.62
CA GLN A 76 -2.84 -1.80 1.15
C GLN A 76 -2.44 -2.95 0.24
N TRP A 77 -3.41 -3.54 -0.45
CA TRP A 77 -3.18 -4.63 -1.39
C TRP A 77 -2.65 -4.16 -2.76
N THR A 78 -2.72 -2.85 -3.02
CA THR A 78 -2.19 -2.23 -4.24
C THR A 78 -0.69 -1.92 -4.06
N TRP A 79 0.14 -2.97 -4.06
CA TRP A 79 1.60 -2.81 -4.11
C TRP A 79 2.13 -2.79 -5.56
N ALA A 80 3.33 -2.25 -5.76
CA ALA A 80 3.92 -2.14 -7.10
C ALA A 80 4.09 -3.49 -7.81
N ALA A 81 4.42 -4.55 -7.07
CA ALA A 81 4.63 -5.89 -7.62
C ALA A 81 3.33 -6.50 -8.21
N THR A 82 2.19 -6.36 -7.54
CA THR A 82 0.88 -6.81 -8.04
C THR A 82 0.42 -5.95 -9.19
N LEU A 83 0.67 -4.63 -9.16
CA LEU A 83 0.36 -3.79 -10.31
C LEU A 83 1.14 -4.25 -11.55
N LEU A 84 2.45 -4.49 -11.41
CA LEU A 84 3.28 -5.00 -12.50
C LEU A 84 2.80 -6.36 -12.99
N GLN A 85 2.54 -7.29 -12.07
CA GLN A 85 2.06 -8.62 -12.40
C GLN A 85 0.69 -8.58 -13.07
N SER A 86 -0.22 -7.73 -12.58
CA SER A 86 -1.55 -7.51 -13.15
C SER A 86 -1.45 -6.97 -14.57
N SER A 87 -0.60 -5.98 -14.83
CA SER A 87 -0.37 -5.46 -16.19
C SER A 87 0.21 -6.52 -17.14
N ASN A 88 1.11 -7.37 -16.66
CA ASN A 88 1.65 -8.47 -17.47
C ASN A 88 0.55 -9.49 -17.82
N VAL A 89 -0.32 -9.84 -16.88
CA VAL A 89 -1.45 -10.73 -17.13
C VAL A 89 -2.49 -10.07 -18.07
N ALA A 90 -2.69 -8.75 -17.96
CA ALA A 90 -3.52 -7.97 -18.89
C ALA A 90 -2.97 -8.01 -20.32
N TRP A 91 -1.65 -7.90 -20.47
CA TRP A 91 -0.98 -7.95 -21.76
C TRP A 91 -1.17 -9.30 -22.44
N GLN A 92 -1.10 -10.40 -21.68
CA GLN A 92 -1.18 -11.75 -22.23
C GLN A 92 -2.63 -12.22 -22.47
N TYR A 93 -3.57 -11.83 -21.61
CA TYR A 93 -4.93 -12.40 -21.58
C TYR A 93 -6.05 -11.36 -21.72
N GLY A 94 -5.72 -10.08 -21.97
CA GLY A 94 -6.69 -8.99 -22.03
C GLY A 94 -7.29 -8.65 -20.67
N VAL A 95 -8.40 -7.91 -20.65
CA VAL A 95 -9.04 -7.38 -19.42
C VAL A 95 -9.53 -8.48 -18.47
N SER A 96 -9.85 -9.66 -18.98
CA SER A 96 -10.25 -10.81 -18.16
C SER A 96 -9.10 -11.38 -17.32
N GLY A 97 -7.85 -11.21 -17.76
CA GLY A 97 -6.67 -11.70 -17.05
C GLY A 97 -6.51 -11.09 -15.64
N PRO A 98 -6.42 -9.75 -15.50
CA PRO A 98 -6.38 -9.06 -14.22
C PRO A 98 -7.57 -9.38 -13.32
N PHE A 99 -8.77 -9.53 -13.92
CA PHE A 99 -9.97 -9.87 -13.17
C PHE A 99 -9.84 -11.24 -12.48
N TRP A 100 -9.41 -12.27 -13.21
CA TRP A 100 -9.21 -13.60 -12.65
C TRP A 100 -8.03 -13.65 -11.66
N TYR A 101 -6.95 -12.91 -11.94
CA TYR A 101 -5.82 -12.78 -11.02
C TYR A 101 -6.25 -12.16 -9.68
N ALA A 102 -6.98 -11.04 -9.72
CA ALA A 102 -7.50 -10.39 -8.51
C ALA A 102 -8.49 -11.30 -7.78
N SER A 103 -9.37 -11.99 -8.51
CA SER A 103 -10.34 -12.92 -7.95
C SER A 103 -9.67 -14.06 -7.17
N GLY A 104 -8.60 -14.64 -7.70
CA GLY A 104 -7.84 -15.70 -7.02
C GLY A 104 -7.23 -15.25 -5.70
N ALA A 105 -6.78 -14.00 -5.62
CA ALA A 105 -6.20 -13.48 -4.40
C ALA A 105 -7.23 -13.11 -3.31
N THR A 106 -8.49 -12.80 -3.69
CA THR A 106 -9.55 -12.57 -2.69
C THR A 106 -9.79 -13.80 -1.80
N ILE A 107 -9.57 -15.01 -2.33
CA ILE A 107 -9.67 -16.26 -1.57
C ILE A 107 -8.67 -16.26 -0.40
N GLN A 108 -7.43 -15.83 -0.64
CA GLN A 108 -6.41 -15.77 0.42
C GLN A 108 -6.80 -14.76 1.51
N VAL A 109 -7.32 -13.60 1.11
CA VAL A 109 -7.80 -12.57 2.05
C VAL A 109 -8.97 -13.09 2.89
N LEU A 110 -9.91 -13.81 2.28
CA LEU A 110 -11.03 -14.44 2.99
C LEU A 110 -10.55 -15.50 3.99
N LEU A 111 -9.60 -16.35 3.59
CA LEU A 111 -9.02 -17.38 4.47
C LEU A 111 -8.29 -16.76 5.67
N PHE A 112 -7.50 -15.70 5.46
CA PHE A 112 -6.88 -14.97 6.56
C PHE A 112 -7.91 -14.30 7.47
N GLY A 113 -9.02 -13.81 6.91
CA GLY A 113 -10.14 -13.29 7.70
C GLY A 113 -10.78 -14.36 8.61
N VAL A 114 -11.02 -15.57 8.09
CA VAL A 114 -11.55 -16.69 8.89
C VAL A 114 -10.57 -17.08 9.99
N LEU A 115 -9.28 -17.20 9.67
CA LEU A 115 -8.24 -17.52 10.66
C LEU A 115 -8.15 -16.48 11.78
N ALA A 116 -8.23 -15.19 11.43
CA ALA A 116 -8.17 -14.09 12.38
C ALA A 116 -9.38 -14.06 13.35
N ILE A 117 -10.53 -14.62 12.97
CA ILE A 117 -11.70 -14.75 13.84
C ILE A 117 -11.60 -16.02 14.71
N SER A 118 -10.92 -17.06 14.24
CA SER A 118 -10.78 -18.34 14.94
C SER A 118 -9.68 -18.37 16.02
N LEU A 119 -8.84 -17.34 16.09
CA LEU A 119 -7.77 -17.13 17.09
C LEU A 119 -8.24 -16.16 18.18
#